data_AF-A0A519T0D0-F1
#
_entry.id   AF-A0A519T0D0-F1
#
_cell.length_a   1.000
_cell.length_b   1.000
_cell.length_c   1.000
_cell.angle_alpha   90.00
_cell.angle_beta   90.00
_cell.angle_gamma   90.00
#
_symmetry.space_group_name_H-M   'P 1'
#
loop_
_entity.id
_entity.type
_entity.pdbx_description
1 polymer ?
#
loop_
_entity_poly.entity_id
_entity_poly.type
_entity_poly.pdbx_seq_one_letter_code
_entity_poly.pdbx_strand_id
1 'polypeptide(L)' 'LYFREPGGVLFEIATDNPGFTVDEPLEELGKNLKLPAQYEPRRKQIEEHLVKLD' A
#
# COMPACT_ATOMS: atom_id res chain seq x y z
N LEU A 1 -7.93 -11.87 1.31
CA LEU A 1 -8.95 -12.40 2.25
C LEU A 1 -8.31 -12.44 3.64
N TYR A 2 -9.02 -12.00 4.67
CA TYR A 2 -8.52 -12.07 6.06
C TYR A 2 -9.42 -12.98 6.89
N PHE A 3 -8.82 -13.80 7.75
CA PHE A 3 -9.55 -14.64 8.70
C PHE A 3 -8.74 -14.83 9.98
N ARG A 4 -9.43 -15.08 11.10
CA ARG A 4 -8.77 -15.42 12.36
C ARG A 4 -8.88 -16.92 12.59
N GLU A 5 -7.76 -17.57 12.89
CA GLU A 5 -7.75 -18.96 13.35
C GLU A 5 -8.22 -19.05 14.82
N PRO A 6 -8.59 -20.23 15.35
CA PRO A 6 -9.16 -20.38 16.70
C PRO A 6 -8.37 -19.76 17.86
N GLY A 7 -7.04 -19.68 17.78
CA GLY A 7 -6.15 -18.98 18.72
C GLY A 7 -6.14 -17.46 18.59
N GLY A 8 -6.88 -16.91 17.62
CA GLY A 8 -7.09 -15.47 17.42
C GLY A 8 -6.08 -14.81 16.49
N VAL A 9 -5.08 -15.52 15.98
CA VAL A 9 -4.10 -14.97 15.02
C VAL A 9 -4.80 -14.60 13.72
N LEU A 10 -4.54 -13.38 13.23
CA LEU A 10 -5.08 -12.88 11.97
C LEU A 10 -4.19 -13.34 10.81
N PHE A 11 -4.76 -14.15 9.92
CA PHE A 11 -4.12 -14.60 8.69
C PHE A 11 -4.67 -13.83 7.49
N GLU A 12 -3.83 -13.69 6.48
CA GLU A 12 -4.16 -13.16 5.17
C GLU A 12 -3.85 -14.19 4.08
N ILE A 13 -4.73 -14.25 3.08
CA ILE A 13 -4.45 -14.88 1.78
C ILE A 13 -4.44 -13.77 0.74
N ALA A 14 -3.27 -13.55 0.13
CA ALA A 14 -3.01 -12.59 -0.92
C ALA A 14 -2.57 -13.34 -2.20
N THR A 15 -2.88 -12.76 -3.36
CA THR A 15 -2.44 -13.28 -4.67
C THR A 15 -1.02 -12.82 -4.97
N ASP A 16 -0.22 -13.66 -5.64
CA ASP A 16 1.15 -13.31 -6.00
C ASP A 16 1.22 -12.14 -7.00
N ASN A 17 0.32 -12.14 -7.99
CA ASN A 17 0.24 -11.11 -9.04
C ASN A 17 -0.90 -10.12 -8.74
N PRO A 18 -0.84 -8.87 -9.25
CA PRO A 18 0.11 -8.33 -10.25
C PRO A 18 1.46 -7.81 -9.72
N GLY A 19 1.67 -7.74 -8.41
CA GLY A 19 2.92 -7.22 -7.83
C GLY A 19 3.08 -5.70 -7.90
N PHE A 20 4.22 -5.18 -7.43
CA PHE A 20 4.48 -3.74 -7.28
C PHE A 20 4.80 -3.01 -8.58
N THR A 21 5.19 -3.71 -9.63
CA THR A 21 5.54 -3.08 -10.91
C THR A 21 4.33 -2.73 -11.77
N VAL A 22 3.13 -2.83 -11.21
CA VAL A 22 1.86 -2.53 -11.91
C VAL A 22 1.71 -1.03 -12.16
N ASP A 23 2.26 -0.18 -11.29
CA ASP A 23 2.13 1.28 -11.32
C ASP A 23 3.46 2.04 -11.16
N GLU A 24 4.58 1.31 -11.09
CA GLU A 24 5.95 1.84 -11.02
C GLU A 24 6.95 0.97 -11.79
N PRO A 25 7.92 1.58 -12.49
CA PRO A 25 9.06 0.84 -13.00
C PRO A 25 9.94 0.35 -11.83
N LEU A 26 10.64 -0.77 -12.03
CA LEU A 26 11.45 -1.43 -11.01
C LEU A 26 12.48 -0.48 -10.38
N GLU A 27 13.08 0.39 -11.20
CA GLU A 27 14.13 1.32 -10.80
C GLU A 27 13.63 2.43 -9.88
N GLU A 28 12.31 2.67 -9.81
CA GLU A 28 11.70 3.76 -9.04
C GLU A 28 10.88 3.27 -7.84
N LEU A 29 10.80 1.96 -7.60
CA LEU A 29 10.02 1.39 -6.49
C LEU A 29 10.40 2.02 -5.14
N GLY A 30 9.38 2.42 -4.39
CA GLY A 30 9.51 2.93 -3.02
C GLY A 30 10.06 4.35 -2.91
N LYS A 31 10.34 5.04 -4.03
CA LYS A 31 10.81 6.43 -4.01
C LYS A 31 9.69 7.46 -3.92
N ASN A 32 8.47 7.08 -4.29
CA ASN A 32 7.32 7.98 -4.37
C ASN A 32 6.19 7.51 -3.46
N LEU A 33 5.42 8.45 -2.92
CA LEU A 33 4.16 8.14 -2.24
C LEU A 33 3.07 7.80 -3.28
N LYS A 34 2.75 6.51 -3.40
CA LYS A 34 1.63 6.02 -4.21
C LYS A 34 0.34 5.97 -3.42
N LEU A 35 -0.73 6.45 -4.04
CA LEU A 35 -2.07 6.42 -3.50
C LEU A 35 -2.97 5.61 -4.45
N PRO A 36 -3.87 4.77 -3.92
CA PRO A 36 -4.97 4.25 -4.71
C PRO A 36 -5.76 5.39 -5.38
N ALA A 37 -6.22 5.18 -6.61
CA ALA A 37 -6.85 6.22 -7.43
C ALA A 37 -7.99 6.98 -6.73
N GLN A 38 -8.77 6.32 -5.88
CA GLN A 38 -9.84 6.94 -5.11
C GLN A 38 -9.36 7.98 -4.08
N TYR A 39 -8.07 7.97 -3.72
CA TYR A 39 -7.47 8.87 -2.74
C TYR A 39 -6.59 9.95 -3.36
N GLU A 40 -6.26 9.86 -4.64
CA GLU A 40 -5.49 10.89 -5.34
C GLU A 40 -6.08 12.32 -5.22
N PRO A 41 -7.41 12.54 -5.28
CA PRO A 41 -7.99 13.87 -5.06
C PRO A 41 -7.69 14.45 -3.66
N ARG A 42 -7.28 13.62 -2.70
CA ARG A 42 -6.97 13.99 -1.32
C ARG A 42 -5.46 13.96 -1.03
N ARG A 43 -4.60 13.78 -2.03
CA ARG A 43 -3.14 13.67 -1.88
C ARG A 43 -2.54 14.70 -0.95
N LYS A 44 -2.82 15.99 -1.20
CA LYS A 44 -2.29 17.08 -0.38
C LYS A 44 -2.67 16.94 1.10
N GLN A 45 -3.93 16.60 1.39
CA GLN A 45 -4.39 16.40 2.76
C GLN A 45 -3.69 15.21 3.42
N ILE A 46 -3.45 14.14 2.68
CA ILE A 46 -2.77 12.95 3.19
C ILE A 46 -1.31 13.27 3.49
N GLU A 47 -0.60 13.90 2.55
CA GLU A 47 0.81 14.29 2.69
C GLU A 47 1.04 15.24 3.88
N GLU A 48 0.10 16.14 4.17
CA GLU A 48 0.16 17.04 5.33
C GLU A 48 0.14 16.33 6.70
N HIS A 49 -0.37 15.09 6.77
CA HIS A 49 -0.48 14.33 8.03
C HIS A 49 0.59 13.24 8.18
N LEU A 50 1.42 13.01 7.16
CA LEU A 50 2.46 12.00 7.20
C LEU A 50 3.75 12.58 7.79
N VAL A 51 4.38 11.83 8.69
CA VAL A 51 5.71 12.13 9.18
C VAL A 51 6.72 11.84 8.07
N LYS A 52 7.69 12.73 7.89
CA LYS A 52 8.79 12.50 6.93
C LYS A 52 9.68 11.37 7.43
N LEU A 53 10.03 10.47 6.52
CA LEU A 53 11.09 9.48 6.73
C LEU A 53 12.40 10.08 6.23
N ASP A 54 13.50 9.78 6.92
CA ASP A 54 14.86 10.20 6.56
C ASP A 54 15.40 9.40 5.35
#